data_AF-A0A7W0A345-F1
#
_entry.id   AF-A0A7W0A345-F1
#
_cell.length_a   1.000
_cell.length_b   1.000
_cell.length_c   1.000
_cell.angle_alpha   90.00
_cell.angle_beta   90.00
_cell.angle_gamma   90.00
#
_symmetry.space_group_name_H-M   'P 1'
#
loop_
_entity.id
_entity.type
_entity.pdbx_description
1 polymer ?
#
loop_
_entity_poly.entity_id
_entity_poly.type
_entity_poly.pdbx_seq_one_letter_code
_entity_poly.pdbx_strand_id
1 'polypeptide(L)'
;MPTPGSRRRSVPTTASPDAGSVPYEYAVVRIVPRVERGERVNAGVVLFCRGRRFVGVALGLEPHHRDILRVLDPVIDLERVQDRLNAMRAVAEGRDSTGPIGALGAAERFRWLVAPSSTVIQPSAVHAGRCHDPGVTLAALYRSLVAPLIVDGAREPTGS
;
A
#
# COMPACT_ATOMS: atom_id res chain seq x y z
N MET A 1 8.65 30.45 61.06
CA MET A 1 9.16 29.49 60.05
C MET A 1 8.23 29.49 58.84
N PRO A 2 8.66 29.93 57.65
CA PRO A 2 7.91 29.71 56.41
C PRO A 2 8.44 28.46 55.67
N THR A 3 7.53 27.60 55.20
CA THR A 3 7.81 26.47 54.31
C THR A 3 8.06 26.93 52.87
N PRO A 4 9.03 26.37 52.13
CA PRO A 4 9.26 26.75 50.74
C PRO A 4 8.26 26.05 49.81
N GLY A 5 7.51 26.85 49.04
CA GLY A 5 6.64 26.36 47.97
C GLY A 5 7.45 25.74 46.84
N SER A 6 7.14 24.49 46.50
CA SER A 6 7.75 23.78 45.38
C SER A 6 7.34 24.45 44.06
N ARG A 7 8.29 25.15 43.40
CA ARG A 7 8.11 25.54 42.00
C ARG A 7 8.17 24.28 41.15
N ARG A 8 7.04 23.86 40.58
CA ARG A 8 7.03 22.87 39.50
C ARG A 8 7.80 23.46 38.32
N ARG A 9 8.95 22.87 37.98
CA ARG A 9 9.60 23.13 36.69
C ARG A 9 8.69 22.60 35.60
N SER A 10 8.29 23.47 34.69
CA SER A 10 7.74 23.07 33.40
C SER A 10 8.81 22.31 32.64
N VAL A 11 8.52 21.05 32.28
CA VAL A 11 9.35 20.26 31.38
C VAL A 11 9.20 20.87 29.97
N PRO A 12 10.30 21.13 29.23
CA PRO A 12 10.18 21.53 27.83
C PRO A 12 9.51 20.39 27.07
N THR A 13 8.36 20.65 26.45
CA THR A 13 7.78 19.70 25.50
C THR A 13 8.73 19.63 24.31
N THR A 14 9.51 18.56 24.22
CA THR A 14 10.15 18.15 22.98
C THR A 14 9.04 18.06 21.92
N ALA A 15 9.18 18.81 20.83
CA ALA A 15 8.25 18.74 19.72
C ALA A 15 8.03 17.27 19.33
N SER A 16 6.78 16.81 19.33
CA SER A 16 6.48 15.43 18.95
C SER A 16 7.04 15.15 17.55
N PRO A 17 7.61 13.95 17.32
CA PRO A 17 8.15 13.57 16.01
C PRO A 17 7.12 13.60 14.87
N ASP A 18 5.84 13.80 15.20
CA ASP A 18 4.70 13.93 14.29
C ASP A 18 4.36 15.36 13.85
N ALA A 19 5.14 16.38 14.25
CA ALA A 19 4.92 17.76 13.82
C ALA A 19 5.09 17.88 12.29
N GLY A 20 3.98 17.73 11.56
CA GLY A 20 3.93 17.78 10.09
C GLY A 20 3.56 16.47 9.39
N SER A 21 3.23 15.39 10.11
CA SER A 21 2.70 14.17 9.50
C SER A 21 1.17 14.25 9.36
N VAL A 22 0.66 13.68 8.27
CA VAL A 22 -0.77 13.61 7.92
C VAL A 22 -1.24 12.15 7.94
N PRO A 23 -2.49 11.89 8.34
CA PRO A 23 -3.03 10.54 8.30
C PRO A 23 -3.21 10.06 6.85
N TYR A 24 -2.99 8.77 6.63
CA TYR A 24 -3.30 8.08 5.39
C TYR A 24 -3.94 6.73 5.67
N GLU A 25 -4.62 6.20 4.66
CA GLU A 25 -5.21 4.87 4.61
C GLU A 25 -4.59 4.11 3.45
N TYR A 26 -4.38 2.81 3.60
CA TYR A 26 -3.88 1.96 2.52
C TYR A 26 -4.51 0.57 2.54
N ALA A 27 -4.53 -0.07 1.39
CA ALA A 27 -4.87 -1.47 1.24
C ALA A 27 -3.89 -2.15 0.28
N VAL A 28 -3.57 -3.41 0.56
CA VAL A 28 -2.74 -4.24 -0.31
C VAL A 28 -3.63 -4.88 -1.36
N VAL A 29 -3.27 -4.76 -2.63
CA VAL A 29 -3.94 -5.43 -3.74
C VAL A 29 -3.34 -6.83 -3.86
N ARG A 30 -4.18 -7.86 -3.78
CA ARG A 30 -3.74 -9.25 -3.81
C ARG A 30 -4.38 -10.00 -4.97
N ILE A 31 -3.60 -10.86 -5.61
CA ILE A 31 -4.07 -11.83 -6.58
C ILE A 31 -4.36 -13.14 -5.83
N VAL A 32 -5.54 -13.69 -6.05
CA VAL A 32 -6.05 -14.91 -5.45
C VAL A 32 -6.25 -15.92 -6.59
N PRO A 33 -5.23 -16.75 -6.91
CA PRO A 33 -5.31 -17.69 -8.02
C PRO A 33 -6.44 -18.72 -7.82
N ARG A 34 -6.57 -19.25 -6.59
CA ARG A 34 -7.60 -20.21 -6.19
C ARG A 34 -8.19 -19.80 -4.85
N VAL A 35 -9.47 -19.40 -4.84
CA VAL A 35 -10.14 -18.89 -3.63
C VAL A 35 -10.28 -19.97 -2.57
N GLU A 36 -10.55 -21.20 -2.99
CA GLU A 36 -10.77 -22.37 -2.15
C GLU A 36 -9.52 -22.79 -1.37
N ARG A 37 -8.32 -22.46 -1.90
CA ARG A 37 -7.03 -22.75 -1.26
C ARG A 37 -6.56 -21.63 -0.33
N GLY A 38 -7.18 -20.46 -0.39
CA GLY A 38 -6.80 -19.31 0.41
C GLY A 38 -5.42 -18.71 0.05
N GLU A 39 -4.84 -19.10 -1.09
CA GLU A 39 -3.55 -18.60 -1.57
C GLU A 39 -3.66 -17.15 -2.04
N ARG A 40 -2.67 -16.31 -1.70
CA ARG A 40 -2.67 -14.89 -2.07
C ARG A 40 -1.27 -14.40 -2.37
N VAL A 41 -1.11 -13.69 -3.49
CA VAL A 41 0.13 -13.02 -3.86
C VAL A 41 -0.13 -11.52 -3.85
N ASN A 42 0.65 -10.76 -3.07
CA ASN A 42 0.55 -9.30 -3.09
C ASN A 42 1.05 -8.80 -4.45
N ALA A 43 0.29 -7.92 -5.10
CA ALA A 43 0.59 -7.38 -6.43
C ALA A 43 0.62 -5.85 -6.46
N GLY A 44 0.36 -5.22 -5.32
CA GLY A 44 0.39 -3.77 -5.23
C GLY A 44 -0.19 -3.20 -3.96
N VAL A 45 -0.21 -1.87 -3.91
CA VAL A 45 -0.75 -1.08 -2.81
C VAL A 45 -1.58 0.07 -3.38
N VAL A 46 -2.72 0.34 -2.75
CA VAL A 46 -3.53 1.55 -2.94
C VAL A 46 -3.38 2.40 -1.69
N LEU A 47 -3.09 3.69 -1.83
CA LEU A 47 -2.96 4.63 -0.72
C LEU A 47 -3.86 5.85 -0.95
N PHE A 48 -4.54 6.28 0.11
CA PHE A 48 -5.31 7.50 0.15
C PHE A 48 -4.88 8.39 1.32
N CYS A 49 -4.65 9.67 1.05
CA CYS A 49 -4.34 10.67 2.06
C CYS A 49 -5.26 11.88 1.88
N ARG A 50 -6.28 11.98 2.74
CA ARG A 50 -7.27 13.05 2.70
C ARG A 50 -6.64 14.44 2.89
N GLY A 51 -5.70 14.57 3.82
CA GLY A 51 -5.02 15.84 4.11
C GLY A 51 -4.22 16.41 2.93
N ARG A 52 -3.80 15.55 2.00
CA ARG A 52 -3.07 15.92 0.79
C ARG A 52 -3.90 15.79 -0.49
N ARG A 53 -5.19 15.44 -0.38
CA ARG A 53 -6.09 15.11 -1.51
C ARG A 53 -5.47 14.10 -2.48
N PHE A 54 -4.71 13.17 -1.94
CA PHE A 54 -3.92 12.21 -2.72
C PHE A 54 -4.62 10.85 -2.72
N VAL A 55 -4.75 10.26 -3.91
CA VAL A 55 -4.99 8.83 -4.08
C VAL A 55 -3.96 8.33 -5.09
N GLY A 56 -3.28 7.25 -4.76
CA GLY A 56 -2.22 6.70 -5.59
C GLY A 56 -2.18 5.18 -5.50
N VAL A 57 -1.69 4.56 -6.55
CA VAL A 57 -1.51 3.11 -6.60
C VAL A 57 -0.12 2.76 -7.11
N ALA A 58 0.46 1.73 -6.52
CA ALA A 58 1.66 1.07 -7.02
C ALA A 58 1.26 -0.38 -7.27
N LEU A 59 1.00 -0.72 -8.53
CA LEU A 59 0.50 -2.03 -8.96
C LEU A 59 1.44 -2.61 -10.01
N GLY A 60 1.73 -3.91 -9.93
CA GLY A 60 2.60 -4.58 -10.89
C GLY A 60 2.43 -6.09 -10.90
N LEU A 61 2.69 -6.67 -12.08
CA LEU A 61 2.87 -8.11 -12.30
C LEU A 61 4.30 -8.32 -12.80
N GLU A 62 5.27 -8.02 -11.94
CA GLU A 62 6.68 -8.29 -12.20
C GLU A 62 6.96 -9.79 -12.43
N PRO A 63 8.09 -10.17 -13.05
CA PRO A 63 8.42 -11.56 -13.35
C PRO A 63 8.22 -12.53 -12.17
N HIS A 64 8.69 -12.17 -10.97
CA HIS A 64 8.53 -13.01 -9.78
C HIS A 64 7.06 -13.28 -9.41
N HIS A 65 6.15 -12.32 -9.60
CA HIS A 65 4.72 -12.56 -9.38
C HIS A 65 4.20 -13.61 -10.35
N ARG A 66 4.60 -13.53 -11.62
CA ARG A 66 4.15 -14.46 -12.67
C ARG A 66 4.64 -15.87 -12.39
N ASP A 67 5.88 -16.01 -11.93
CA ASP A 67 6.48 -17.31 -11.61
C ASP A 67 5.74 -17.96 -10.43
N ILE A 68 5.50 -17.21 -9.34
CA ILE A 68 4.73 -17.70 -8.19
C ILE A 68 3.31 -18.08 -8.61
N LEU A 69 2.63 -17.22 -9.37
CA LEU A 69 1.25 -17.47 -9.78
C LEU A 69 1.09 -18.71 -10.65
N ARG A 70 2.03 -18.98 -11.56
CA ARG A 70 2.02 -20.21 -12.39
C ARG A 70 2.29 -21.47 -11.57
N VAL A 71 3.05 -21.37 -10.49
CA VAL A 71 3.25 -22.50 -9.55
C VAL A 71 1.98 -22.78 -8.77
N LEU A 72 1.27 -21.75 -8.30
CA LEU A 72 0.03 -21.89 -7.54
C LEU A 72 -1.15 -22.34 -8.42
N ASP A 73 -1.24 -21.80 -9.63
CA ASP A 73 -2.26 -22.15 -10.61
C ASP A 73 -1.71 -22.11 -12.05
N PRO A 74 -1.36 -23.28 -12.63
CA PRO A 74 -0.78 -23.36 -13.97
C PRO A 74 -1.68 -22.83 -15.10
N VAL A 75 -2.99 -22.71 -14.86
CA VAL A 75 -3.96 -22.25 -15.88
C VAL A 75 -4.44 -20.81 -15.63
N ILE A 76 -3.80 -20.06 -14.74
CA ILE A 76 -4.16 -18.66 -14.48
C ILE A 76 -3.96 -17.79 -15.72
N ASP A 77 -4.97 -16.98 -16.03
CA ASP A 77 -4.93 -16.00 -17.11
C ASP A 77 -4.23 -14.72 -16.63
N LEU A 78 -2.91 -14.66 -16.83
CA LEU A 78 -2.09 -13.52 -16.42
C LEU A 78 -2.39 -12.24 -17.20
N GLU A 79 -2.88 -12.36 -18.45
CA GLU A 79 -3.24 -11.21 -19.28
C GLU A 79 -4.47 -10.51 -18.69
N ARG A 80 -5.52 -11.28 -18.37
CA ARG A 80 -6.71 -10.76 -17.72
C ARG A 80 -6.42 -10.14 -16.34
N VAL A 81 -5.48 -10.71 -15.59
CA VAL A 81 -5.04 -10.09 -14.31
C VAL A 81 -4.34 -8.76 -14.58
N GLN A 82 -3.44 -8.71 -15.56
CA GLN A 82 -2.74 -7.49 -15.95
C GLN A 82 -3.70 -6.39 -16.39
N ASP A 83 -4.71 -6.72 -17.20
CA ASP A 83 -5.73 -5.78 -17.65
C ASP A 83 -6.54 -5.21 -16.47
N ARG A 84 -6.90 -6.05 -15.51
CA ARG A 84 -7.61 -5.59 -14.31
C ARG A 84 -6.76 -4.64 -13.48
N LEU A 85 -5.46 -4.91 -13.31
CA LEU A 85 -4.53 -4.01 -12.63
C LEU A 85 -4.38 -2.67 -13.38
N ASN A 86 -4.33 -2.70 -14.72
CA ASN A 86 -4.27 -1.49 -15.54
C ASN A 86 -5.54 -0.65 -15.39
N ALA A 87 -6.71 -1.28 -15.37
CA ALA A 87 -7.98 -0.59 -15.11
C ALA A 87 -8.01 0.06 -13.72
N MET A 88 -7.51 -0.62 -12.69
CA MET A 88 -7.37 -0.03 -11.35
C MET A 88 -6.44 1.18 -11.34
N ARG A 89 -5.31 1.11 -12.06
CA ARG A 89 -4.39 2.24 -12.22
C ARG A 89 -5.07 3.44 -12.88
N ALA A 90 -5.81 3.20 -13.96
CA ALA A 90 -6.54 4.26 -14.67
C ALA A 90 -7.58 4.95 -13.78
N VAL A 91 -8.27 4.18 -12.91
CA VAL A 91 -9.24 4.74 -11.95
C VAL A 91 -8.53 5.59 -10.90
N ALA A 92 -7.41 5.12 -10.34
CA ALA A 92 -6.65 5.90 -9.35
C ALA A 92 -6.21 7.27 -9.92
N GLU A 93 -5.70 7.25 -11.15
CA GLU A 93 -5.25 8.43 -11.90
C GLU A 93 -6.41 9.35 -12.34
N GLY A 94 -7.66 8.88 -12.24
CA GLY A 94 -8.84 9.64 -12.65
C GLY A 94 -8.89 9.90 -14.16
N ARG A 95 -8.40 8.95 -14.98
CA ARG A 95 -8.39 9.12 -16.44
C ARG A 95 -9.81 9.11 -17.00
N ASP A 96 -10.06 9.95 -17.99
CA ASP A 96 -11.34 10.05 -18.71
C ASP A 96 -11.78 8.70 -19.32
N SER A 97 -10.82 7.84 -19.68
CA SER A 97 -11.07 6.49 -20.20
C SER A 97 -11.75 5.53 -19.22
N THR A 98 -11.87 5.89 -17.95
CA THR A 98 -12.54 5.06 -16.93
C THR A 98 -14.02 5.41 -16.73
N GLY A 99 -14.57 6.29 -17.58
CA GLY A 99 -15.97 6.68 -17.54
C GLY A 99 -16.34 7.39 -16.23
N PRO A 100 -17.60 7.24 -15.76
CA PRO A 100 -18.08 7.94 -14.56
C PRO A 100 -17.25 7.69 -13.29
N ILE A 101 -16.53 6.56 -13.22
CA ILE A 101 -15.73 6.17 -12.05
C ILE A 101 -14.47 7.01 -11.93
N GLY A 102 -13.84 7.40 -13.05
CA GLY A 102 -12.66 8.28 -13.05
C GLY A 102 -12.97 9.70 -12.60
N ALA A 103 -14.17 10.18 -12.91
CA ALA A 103 -14.65 11.50 -12.52
C ALA A 103 -15.01 11.62 -11.03
N LEU A 104 -15.02 10.51 -10.29
CA LEU A 104 -15.28 10.52 -8.84
C LEU A 104 -14.17 11.25 -8.09
N GLY A 105 -14.48 11.77 -6.90
CA GLY A 105 -13.48 12.36 -6.01
C GLY A 105 -12.46 11.33 -5.49
N ALA A 106 -11.31 11.78 -4.99
CA ALA A 106 -10.22 10.90 -4.57
C ALA A 106 -10.65 9.86 -3.51
N ALA A 107 -11.55 10.24 -2.60
CA ALA A 107 -12.05 9.35 -1.56
C ALA A 107 -13.00 8.27 -2.13
N GLU A 108 -13.85 8.64 -3.07
CA GLU A 108 -14.73 7.73 -3.79
C GLU A 108 -13.94 6.74 -4.62
N ARG A 109 -12.91 7.21 -5.36
CA ARG A 109 -12.02 6.34 -6.14
C ARG A 109 -11.26 5.37 -5.23
N PHE A 110 -10.77 5.84 -4.09
CA PHE A 110 -10.17 4.96 -3.09
C PHE A 110 -11.15 3.87 -2.62
N ARG A 111 -12.36 4.25 -2.20
CA ARG A 111 -13.40 3.29 -1.77
C ARG A 111 -13.74 2.28 -2.86
N TRP A 112 -13.81 2.71 -4.12
CA TRP A 112 -14.03 1.82 -5.25
C TRP A 112 -12.87 0.84 -5.46
N LEU A 113 -11.62 1.32 -5.35
CA LEU A 113 -10.42 0.49 -5.53
C LEU A 113 -10.24 -0.57 -4.45
N VAL A 114 -10.69 -0.30 -3.21
CA VAL A 114 -10.59 -1.24 -2.08
C VAL A 114 -11.85 -2.07 -1.88
N ALA A 115 -12.90 -1.84 -2.67
CA ALA A 115 -14.12 -2.63 -2.62
C ALA A 115 -13.89 -4.02 -3.27
N PRO A 116 -14.30 -5.12 -2.63
CA PRO A 116 -14.29 -6.45 -3.24
C PRO A 116 -15.16 -6.44 -4.50
N SER A 117 -14.54 -6.64 -5.66
CA SER A 117 -15.21 -6.58 -6.98
C SER A 117 -14.80 -7.71 -7.92
N SER A 118 -13.93 -8.62 -7.47
CA SER A 118 -13.42 -9.74 -8.24
C SER A 118 -13.06 -10.90 -7.31
N THR A 119 -13.19 -12.14 -7.79
CA THR A 119 -12.70 -13.33 -7.10
C THR A 119 -11.17 -13.46 -7.21
N VAL A 120 -10.59 -12.97 -8.31
CA VAL A 120 -9.15 -13.10 -8.62
C VAL A 120 -8.34 -11.94 -8.05
N ILE A 121 -8.87 -10.73 -8.00
CA ILE A 121 -8.20 -9.59 -7.34
C ILE A 121 -9.00 -9.18 -6.11
N GLN A 122 -8.39 -9.37 -4.94
CA GLN A 122 -9.00 -9.11 -3.65
C GLN A 122 -8.12 -8.13 -2.85
N PRO A 123 -8.57 -6.88 -2.67
CA PRO A 123 -7.93 -5.95 -1.74
C PRO A 123 -7.93 -6.48 -0.30
N SER A 124 -6.92 -6.11 0.48
CA SER A 124 -6.91 -6.35 1.93
C SER A 124 -7.93 -5.47 2.65
N ALA A 125 -8.10 -5.73 3.96
CA ALA A 125 -8.68 -4.72 4.84
C ALA A 125 -7.90 -3.40 4.74
N VAL A 126 -8.58 -2.30 4.99
CA VAL A 126 -7.96 -0.97 5.03
C VAL A 126 -7.18 -0.81 6.33
N HIS A 127 -5.95 -0.35 6.19
CA HIS A 127 -5.04 -0.04 7.27
C HIS A 127 -4.79 1.47 7.31
N ALA A 128 -4.48 2.01 8.49
CA ALA A 128 -4.21 3.44 8.67
C ALA A 128 -2.76 3.67 9.13
N GLY A 129 -2.21 4.84 8.78
CA GLY A 129 -0.87 5.26 9.21
C GLY A 129 -0.70 6.78 9.15
N ARG A 130 0.52 7.25 9.42
CA ARG A 130 0.92 8.66 9.33
C ARG A 130 2.10 8.81 8.39
N CYS A 131 2.08 9.83 7.52
CA CYS A 131 3.13 10.10 6.55
C CYS A 131 3.39 11.59 6.40
N HIS A 132 4.58 11.99 5.96
CA HIS A 132 4.85 13.38 5.55
C HIS A 132 4.52 13.60 4.07
N ASP A 133 4.91 12.62 3.23
CA ASP A 133 4.66 12.59 1.80
C ASP A 133 4.00 11.25 1.40
N PRO A 134 2.77 11.28 0.85
CA PRO A 134 2.04 10.06 0.53
C PRO A 134 2.62 9.29 -0.67
N GLY A 135 3.33 9.95 -1.59
CA GLY A 135 3.98 9.29 -2.73
C GLY A 135 5.21 8.49 -2.29
N VAL A 136 6.04 9.07 -1.42
CA VAL A 136 7.18 8.38 -0.79
C VAL A 136 6.68 7.20 0.06
N THR A 137 5.62 7.39 0.84
CA THR A 137 5.03 6.32 1.65
C THR A 137 4.44 5.21 0.79
N LEU A 138 3.77 5.52 -0.31
CA LEU A 138 3.26 4.52 -1.26
C LEU A 138 4.41 3.65 -1.80
N ALA A 139 5.51 4.27 -2.23
CA ALA A 139 6.67 3.54 -2.74
C ALA A 139 7.34 2.68 -1.65
N ALA A 140 7.40 3.17 -0.41
CA ALA A 140 7.93 2.42 0.72
C ALA A 140 7.06 1.19 1.07
N LEU A 141 5.73 1.36 1.10
CA LEU A 141 4.79 0.26 1.32
C LEU A 141 4.89 -0.79 0.22
N TYR A 142 5.00 -0.38 -1.04
CA TYR A 142 5.19 -1.32 -2.15
C TYR A 142 6.48 -2.14 -1.98
N ARG A 143 7.61 -1.49 -1.66
CA ARG A 143 8.87 -2.20 -1.41
C ARG A 143 8.79 -3.18 -0.25
N SER A 144 8.08 -2.83 0.82
CA SER A 144 8.00 -3.68 2.01
C SER A 144 7.00 -4.83 1.88
N LEU A 145 5.93 -4.66 1.09
CA LEU A 145 4.79 -5.58 1.08
C LEU A 145 4.64 -6.36 -0.23
N VAL A 146 5.30 -5.92 -1.31
CA VAL A 146 5.08 -6.45 -2.66
C VAL A 146 6.40 -6.85 -3.31
N ALA A 147 7.40 -5.96 -3.28
CA ALA A 147 8.68 -6.25 -3.91
C ALA A 147 9.35 -7.48 -3.28
N PRO A 148 10.14 -8.24 -4.07
CA PRO A 148 10.85 -9.40 -3.55
C PRO A 148 11.83 -8.93 -2.48
N LEU A 149 11.83 -9.62 -1.34
CA LEU A 149 12.85 -9.42 -0.32
C LEU A 149 14.16 -9.95 -0.88
N ILE A 150 15.03 -9.04 -1.32
CA ILE A 150 16.42 -9.38 -1.57
C ILE A 150 17.06 -9.56 -0.19
N VAL A 151 17.18 -10.81 0.23
CA VAL A 151 18.05 -11.16 1.34
C VAL A 151 19.45 -11.12 0.77
N ASP A 152 20.22 -10.06 1.07
CA ASP A 152 21.64 -10.06 0.79
C ASP A 152 22.27 -11.26 1.51
N GLY A 153 22.61 -12.30 0.75
CA GLY A 153 23.25 -13.49 1.26
C GLY A 153 24.61 -13.16 1.84
N ALA A 154 24.82 -13.58 3.10
CA ALA A 154 26.11 -13.89 3.71
C ALA A 154 27.31 -13.07 3.21
N ARG A 155 27.60 -11.96 3.90
CA ARG A 155 28.98 -11.49 4.01
C ARG A 155 29.73 -12.50 4.90
N GLU A 156 30.18 -13.62 4.32
CA GLU A 156 31.19 -14.43 4.99
C GLU A 156 32.43 -13.56 5.19
N PRO A 157 32.96 -13.42 6.42
CA PRO A 157 34.30 -12.88 6.58
C PRO A 157 35.28 -13.94 6.11
N THR A 158 35.68 -13.89 4.84
CA THR A 158 36.93 -14.53 4.40
C THR A 158 38.07 -13.78 5.08
N GLY A 159 38.37 -14.16 6.32
CA GLY A 159 39.63 -13.88 6.98
C GLY A 159 40.56 -15.04 6.71
N SER A 160 41.59 -14.81 5.90
CA SER A 160 42.84 -15.56 5.94
C SER A 160 44.00 -14.65 5.60
#